data_AF-A0A6P0BIA3-F1
#
_entry.id   AF-A0A6P0BIA3-F1
#
_cell.length_a   1.000
_cell.length_b   1.000
_cell.length_c   1.000
_cell.angle_alpha   90.00
_cell.angle_beta   90.00
_cell.angle_gamma   90.00
#
_symmetry.space_group_name_H-M   'P 1'
#
loop_
_entity.id
_entity.type
_entity.pdbx_description
1 polymer ?
#
loop_
_entity_poly.entity_id
_entity_poly.type
_entity_poly.pdbx_seq_one_letter_code
_entity_poly.pdbx_strand_id
1 'polypeptide(L)'
;NTLWPLFGISNQMLAAVALMLGTVVLFRMKRERFAWVTIAPAAWLLACTLTAGWQKIFSADPKIGFLSHAAKYAEGIAQGTVIAPAKTAEAMSRIVLNDRINAGLCALFIFVVLSVLVYSVRACLQ
;
A
#
# COMPACT_ATOMS: atom_id res chain seq x y z
N ASN A 1 -16.40 7.69 5.53
CA ASN A 1 -16.29 6.86 4.31
C ASN A 1 -15.18 7.37 3.41
N THR A 2 -13.93 6.88 3.55
CA THR A 2 -12.93 6.87 2.46
C THR A 2 -11.73 5.97 2.85
N LEU A 3 -11.97 4.67 3.04
CA LEU A 3 -10.91 3.64 2.87
C LEU A 3 -10.56 3.43 1.37
N TRP A 4 -11.37 4.00 0.49
CA TRP A 4 -11.25 3.96 -0.96
C TRP A 4 -9.85 4.25 -1.53
N PRO A 5 -9.07 5.23 -1.00
CA PRO A 5 -7.74 5.53 -1.54
C PRO A 5 -6.74 4.38 -1.40
N LEU A 6 -6.96 3.47 -0.44
CA LEU A 6 -6.08 2.33 -0.19
C LEU A 6 -6.47 1.09 -1.00
N PHE A 7 -7.76 0.95 -1.33
CA PHE A 7 -8.32 -0.26 -1.94
C PHE A 7 -7.61 -0.67 -3.24
N GLY A 8 -7.32 0.30 -4.12
CA GLY A 8 -6.62 0.04 -5.37
C GLY A 8 -5.21 -0.50 -5.18
N ILE A 9 -4.42 0.10 -4.29
CA ILE A 9 -3.04 -0.31 -4.03
C ILE A 9 -3.00 -1.65 -3.30
N SER A 10 -3.87 -1.87 -2.31
CA SER A 10 -3.99 -3.16 -1.60
C SER A 10 -4.32 -4.31 -2.55
N ASN A 11 -5.21 -4.11 -3.53
CA ASN A 11 -5.52 -5.16 -4.51
C ASN A 11 -4.33 -5.48 -5.42
N GLN A 12 -3.56 -4.47 -5.85
CA GLN A 12 -2.34 -4.70 -6.63
C GLN A 12 -1.27 -5.43 -5.82
N MET A 13 -1.15 -5.13 -4.53
CA MET A 13 -0.27 -5.84 -3.59
C MET A 13 -0.68 -7.32 -3.43
N LEU A 14 -1.99 -7.61 -3.36
CA LEU A 14 -2.49 -8.99 -3.34
C LEU A 14 -2.20 -9.72 -4.67
N ALA A 15 -2.33 -9.04 -5.80
CA ALA A 15 -1.96 -9.60 -7.10
C ALA A 15 -0.47 -9.94 -7.18
N ALA A 16 0.40 -9.08 -6.62
CA ALA A 16 1.83 -9.38 -6.51
C ALA A 16 2.08 -10.64 -5.68
N VAL A 17 1.38 -10.81 -4.53
CA VAL A 17 1.44 -12.04 -3.72
C VAL A 17 1.01 -13.26 -4.52
N ALA A 18 -0.08 -13.19 -5.27
CA ALA A 18 -0.54 -14.30 -6.09
C ALA A 18 0.49 -14.71 -7.17
N LEU A 19 1.13 -13.74 -7.84
CA LEU A 19 2.18 -14.02 -8.82
C LEU A 19 3.44 -14.61 -8.17
N MET A 20 3.82 -14.15 -6.98
CA MET A 20 4.94 -14.73 -6.22
C MET A 20 4.66 -16.18 -5.83
N LEU A 21 3.45 -16.49 -5.37
CA LEU A 21 3.04 -17.87 -5.08
C LEU A 21 3.01 -18.73 -6.35
N GLY A 22 2.48 -18.21 -7.46
CA GLY A 22 2.51 -18.88 -8.75
C GLY A 22 3.94 -19.21 -9.22
N THR A 23 4.87 -18.28 -8.97
CA THR A 23 6.31 -18.50 -9.23
C THR A 23 6.84 -19.68 -8.41
N VAL A 24 6.57 -19.72 -7.11
CA VAL A 24 7.00 -20.82 -6.23
C VAL A 24 6.43 -22.15 -6.72
N VAL A 25 5.16 -22.20 -7.09
CA VAL A 25 4.51 -23.42 -7.62
C VAL A 25 5.21 -23.91 -8.89
N LEU A 26 5.57 -23.02 -9.83
CA LEU A 26 6.29 -23.40 -11.05
C LEU A 26 7.67 -24.01 -10.76
N PHE A 27 8.41 -23.46 -9.80
CA PHE A 27 9.67 -24.04 -9.34
C PHE A 27 9.47 -25.42 -8.71
N ARG A 28 8.45 -25.57 -7.85
CA ARG A 28 8.13 -26.85 -7.20
C ARG A 28 7.68 -27.93 -8.18
N MET A 29 7.11 -27.53 -9.32
CA MET A 29 6.74 -28.43 -10.43
C MET A 29 7.90 -28.70 -11.41
N LYS A 30 9.13 -28.24 -11.15
CA LYS A 30 10.28 -28.33 -12.08
C LYS A 30 9.99 -27.74 -13.46
N ARG A 31 9.27 -26.62 -13.47
CA ARG A 31 8.87 -25.86 -14.68
C ARG A 31 9.51 -24.48 -14.71
N GLU A 32 10.73 -24.36 -14.20
CA GLU A 32 11.48 -23.09 -14.07
C GLU A 32 11.60 -22.32 -15.39
N ARG A 33 11.65 -23.01 -16.54
CA ARG A 33 11.68 -22.38 -17.87
C ARG A 33 10.50 -21.46 -18.16
N PHE A 34 9.37 -21.65 -17.47
CA PHE A 34 8.16 -20.84 -17.63
C PHE A 34 7.98 -19.81 -16.50
N ALA A 35 8.81 -19.84 -15.46
CA ALA A 35 8.66 -18.99 -14.29
C ALA A 35 8.81 -17.49 -14.59
N TRP A 36 9.49 -17.14 -15.69
CA TRP A 36 9.59 -15.75 -16.13
C TRP A 36 8.21 -15.10 -16.36
N VAL A 37 7.20 -15.89 -16.76
CA VAL A 37 5.83 -15.41 -17.02
C VAL A 37 5.17 -14.86 -15.75
N THR A 38 5.54 -15.37 -14.58
CA THR A 38 5.06 -14.86 -13.29
C THR A 38 6.04 -13.88 -12.66
N ILE A 39 7.35 -14.10 -12.80
CA ILE A 39 8.40 -13.24 -12.21
C ILE A 39 8.38 -11.83 -12.81
N ALA A 40 8.32 -11.70 -14.13
CA ALA A 40 8.37 -10.38 -14.79
C ALA A 40 7.22 -9.46 -14.35
N PRO A 41 5.93 -9.87 -14.43
CA PRO A 41 4.84 -9.03 -13.94
C PRO A 41 4.87 -8.85 -12.42
N ALA A 42 5.33 -9.84 -11.64
CA ALA A 42 5.49 -9.68 -10.19
C ALA A 42 6.50 -8.59 -9.85
N ALA A 43 7.68 -8.62 -10.48
CA ALA A 43 8.74 -7.63 -10.27
C ALA A 43 8.26 -6.21 -10.60
N TRP A 44 7.55 -6.05 -11.73
CA TRP A 44 6.96 -4.77 -12.10
C TRP A 44 5.92 -4.28 -11.10
N LEU A 45 4.97 -5.16 -10.71
CA LEU A 45 3.95 -4.80 -9.72
C LEU A 45 4.57 -4.44 -8.37
N LEU A 46 5.57 -5.18 -7.91
CA LEU A 46 6.29 -4.86 -6.66
C LEU A 46 6.95 -3.49 -6.76
N ALA A 47 7.67 -3.20 -7.84
CA ALA A 47 8.30 -1.89 -8.03
C ALA A 47 7.29 -0.74 -7.96
N CYS A 48 6.18 -0.84 -8.70
CA CYS A 48 5.14 0.19 -8.70
C CYS A 48 4.43 0.31 -7.35
N THR A 49 3.98 -0.81 -6.77
CA THR A 49 3.15 -0.81 -5.56
C THR A 49 3.93 -0.45 -4.30
N LEU A 50 5.19 -0.87 -4.18
CA LEU A 50 6.05 -0.49 -3.05
C LEU A 50 6.40 1.00 -3.12
N THR A 51 6.70 1.52 -4.33
CA THR A 51 6.97 2.96 -4.52
C THR A 51 5.72 3.79 -4.21
N ALA A 52 4.56 3.41 -4.74
CA ALA A 52 3.30 4.10 -4.49
C ALA A 52 2.88 4.01 -3.02
N GLY A 53 3.06 2.85 -2.38
CA GLY A 53 2.78 2.64 -0.96
C GLY A 53 3.66 3.53 -0.07
N TRP A 54 4.95 3.61 -0.38
CA TRP A 54 5.87 4.51 0.31
C TRP A 54 5.43 5.98 0.18
N GLN A 55 5.13 6.45 -1.03
CA GLN A 55 4.64 7.81 -1.27
C GLN A 55 3.31 8.07 -0.55
N LYS A 56 2.41 7.08 -0.51
CA LYS A 56 1.12 7.20 0.20
C LYS A 56 1.28 7.37 1.70
N ILE A 57 2.33 6.83 2.31
CA ILE A 57 2.58 7.01 3.75
C ILE A 57 3.33 8.32 4.00
N PHE A 58 4.42 8.56 3.27
CA PHE A 58 5.44 9.55 3.65
C PHE A 58 5.54 10.77 2.74
N SER A 59 4.78 10.87 1.65
CA SER A 59 4.83 12.06 0.79
C SER A 59 4.47 13.31 1.60
N ALA A 60 5.20 14.41 1.35
CA ALA A 60 4.92 15.70 1.97
C ALA A 60 3.69 16.40 1.34
N ASP A 61 3.29 16.00 0.12
CA ASP A 61 2.11 16.55 -0.54
C ASP A 61 0.84 15.96 0.10
N PRO A 62 -0.02 16.76 0.75
CA PRO A 62 -1.29 16.31 1.33
C PRO A 62 -2.24 15.64 0.34
N LYS A 63 -2.09 15.84 -0.97
CA LYS A 63 -2.89 15.15 -2.00
C LYS A 63 -2.49 13.69 -2.17
N ILE A 64 -1.25 13.36 -1.80
CA ILE A 64 -0.65 12.04 -1.98
C ILE A 64 -0.54 11.32 -0.64
N GLY A 65 0.12 11.95 0.34
CA GLY A 65 0.49 11.35 1.62
C GLY A 65 -0.64 11.38 2.65
N PHE A 66 -0.91 10.25 3.29
CA PHE A 66 -1.88 10.13 4.36
C PHE A 66 -1.46 10.93 5.60
N LEU A 67 -0.19 10.86 5.99
CA LEU A 67 0.31 11.58 7.17
C LEU A 67 0.30 13.10 6.95
N SER A 68 0.68 13.58 5.76
CA SER A 68 0.60 15.00 5.39
C SER A 68 -0.85 15.49 5.27
N HIS A 69 -1.76 14.67 4.76
CA HIS A 69 -3.19 14.99 4.72
C HIS A 69 -3.74 15.12 6.14
N ALA A 70 -3.47 14.13 7.00
CA ALA A 70 -3.83 14.18 8.42
C ALA A 70 -3.29 15.43 9.13
N ALA A 71 -2.03 15.81 8.89
CA ALA A 71 -1.43 17.01 9.46
C ALA A 71 -2.17 18.28 9.04
N LYS A 72 -2.47 18.43 7.74
CA LYS A 72 -3.21 19.59 7.22
C LYS A 72 -4.57 19.79 7.90
N TYR A 73 -5.36 18.73 8.07
CA TYR A 73 -6.65 18.85 8.76
C TYR A 73 -6.48 19.06 10.27
N ALA A 74 -5.47 18.45 10.90
CA ALA A 74 -5.18 18.67 12.32
C ALA A 74 -4.82 20.14 12.61
N GLU A 75 -4.03 20.77 11.74
CA GLU A 75 -3.71 22.20 11.83
C GLU A 75 -4.96 23.09 11.66
N GLY A 76 -5.83 22.76 10.69
CA GLY A 76 -7.10 23.47 10.52
C GLY A 76 -7.99 23.40 11.77
N ILE A 77 -8.07 22.23 12.43
CA ILE A 77 -8.78 22.07 13.70
C ILE A 77 -8.18 22.99 14.77
N ALA A 78 -6.86 23.02 14.91
CA ALA A 78 -6.17 23.84 15.90
C ALA A 78 -6.37 25.35 15.67
N GLN A 79 -6.49 25.77 14.41
CA GLN A 79 -6.74 27.17 14.03
C GLN A 79 -8.22 27.56 14.05
N GLY A 80 -9.13 26.61 14.34
CA GLY A 80 -10.58 26.84 14.27
C GLY A 80 -11.11 27.07 12.85
N THR A 81 -10.33 26.73 11.82
CA THR A 81 -10.70 26.91 10.41
C THR A 81 -11.23 25.60 9.83
N VAL A 82 -12.41 25.65 9.22
CA VAL A 82 -13.00 24.50 8.54
C VAL A 82 -12.46 24.42 7.12
N ILE A 83 -11.67 23.38 6.85
CA ILE A 83 -11.06 23.14 5.55
C ILE A 83 -12.00 22.26 4.72
N ALA A 84 -12.43 22.77 3.56
CA ALA A 84 -13.21 22.00 2.59
C ALA A 84 -12.44 20.73 2.17
N PRO A 85 -13.11 19.58 1.98
CA PRO A 85 -14.56 19.37 1.86
C PRO A 85 -15.27 19.09 3.19
N ALA A 86 -14.56 19.10 4.33
CA ALA A 86 -15.21 18.91 5.62
C ALA A 86 -16.14 20.09 5.93
N LYS A 87 -17.32 19.79 6.49
CA LYS A 87 -18.33 20.81 6.83
C LYS A 87 -18.32 21.20 8.31
N THR A 88 -17.66 20.39 9.14
CA THR A 88 -17.58 20.57 10.60
C THR A 88 -16.20 20.17 11.10
N ALA A 89 -15.78 20.72 12.25
CA ALA A 89 -14.53 20.34 12.90
C ALA A 89 -14.48 18.84 13.27
N GLU A 90 -15.61 18.27 13.69
CA GLU A 90 -15.73 16.83 13.96
C GLU A 90 -15.50 15.97 12.71
N ALA A 91 -15.99 16.41 11.55
CA ALA A 91 -15.72 15.71 10.30
C ALA A 91 -14.21 15.73 9.96
N MET A 92 -13.51 16.83 10.27
CA MET A 92 -12.05 16.91 10.10
C MET A 92 -11.32 15.94 11.03
N SER A 93 -11.73 15.82 12.30
CA SER A 93 -11.16 14.82 13.23
C SER A 93 -11.31 13.40 12.71
N ARG A 94 -12.46 13.07 12.10
CA ARG A 94 -12.67 11.77 11.47
C ARG A 94 -11.76 11.54 10.26
N ILE A 95 -11.49 12.57 9.45
CA ILE A 95 -10.54 12.49 8.33
C ILE A 95 -9.13 12.17 8.86
N VAL A 96 -8.66 12.91 9.86
CA VAL A 96 -7.34 12.69 10.49
C VAL A 96 -7.20 11.25 11.00
N LEU A 97 -8.21 10.72 11.69
CA LEU A 97 -8.17 9.34 12.18
C LEU A 97 -8.15 8.32 11.04
N ASN A 98 -8.98 8.51 10.00
CA ASN A 98 -9.00 7.61 8.86
C ASN A 98 -7.66 7.59 8.12
N ASP A 99 -7.01 8.74 7.95
CA ASP A 99 -5.70 8.80 7.29
C ASP A 99 -4.60 8.12 8.10
N ARG A 100 -4.60 8.27 9.43
CA ARG A 100 -3.66 7.55 10.30
C ARG A 100 -3.87 6.03 10.21
N ILE A 101 -5.13 5.58 10.20
CA ILE A 101 -5.47 4.17 10.00
C ILE A 101 -5.02 3.69 8.61
N ASN A 102 -5.28 4.47 7.55
CA ASN A 102 -4.86 4.14 6.19
C ASN A 102 -3.34 4.05 6.07
N ALA A 103 -2.59 4.95 6.71
CA ALA A 103 -1.13 4.89 6.76
C ALA A 103 -0.63 3.61 7.44
N GLY A 104 -1.21 3.26 8.60
CA GLY A 104 -0.88 2.03 9.31
C GLY A 104 -1.21 0.76 8.52
N LEU A 105 -2.40 0.70 7.91
CA LEU A 105 -2.80 -0.42 7.05
C LEU A 105 -1.91 -0.54 5.81
N CYS A 106 -1.54 0.57 5.17
CA CYS A 106 -0.62 0.57 4.04
C CYS A 106 0.75 0.00 4.44
N ALA A 107 1.29 0.43 5.59
CA ALA A 107 2.55 -0.08 6.11
C ALA A 107 2.47 -1.59 6.39
N LEU A 108 1.35 -2.06 6.97
CA LEU A 108 1.11 -3.47 7.21
C LEU A 108 1.09 -4.29 5.91
N PHE A 109 0.37 -3.82 4.87
CA PHE A 109 0.35 -4.50 3.57
C PHE A 109 1.74 -4.57 2.92
N ILE A 110 2.49 -3.47 2.94
CA ILE A 110 3.88 -3.44 2.45
C ILE A 110 4.73 -4.49 3.19
N PHE A 111 4.62 -4.54 4.52
CA PHE A 111 5.34 -5.51 5.34
C PHE A 111 4.99 -6.96 4.96
N VAL A 112 3.71 -7.28 4.79
CA VAL A 112 3.26 -8.61 4.38
C VAL A 112 3.79 -8.97 2.99
N VAL A 113 3.70 -8.07 2.02
CA VAL A 113 4.21 -8.29 0.65
C VAL A 113 5.71 -8.56 0.65
N LEU A 114 6.49 -7.77 1.38
CA LEU A 114 7.94 -7.97 1.50
C LEU A 114 8.28 -9.29 2.19
N SER A 115 7.52 -9.66 3.22
CA SER A 115 7.69 -10.95 3.90
C SER A 115 7.44 -12.11 2.92
N VAL A 116 6.33 -12.06 2.16
CA VAL A 116 6.03 -13.08 1.13
C VAL A 116 7.13 -13.12 0.08
N LEU A 117 7.62 -11.97 -0.40
CA LEU A 117 8.72 -11.93 -1.36
C LEU A 117 9.95 -12.68 -0.86
N VAL A 118 10.37 -12.44 0.38
CA VAL A 118 11.51 -13.13 1.01
C VAL A 118 11.27 -14.65 1.08
N TYR A 119 10.09 -15.07 1.54
CA TYR A 119 9.75 -16.50 1.63
C TYR A 119 9.66 -17.16 0.26
N SER A 120 9.08 -16.49 -0.75
CA SER A 120 8.98 -16.99 -2.12
C SER A 120 10.35 -17.18 -2.75
N VAL A 121 11.26 -16.21 -2.59
CA VAL A 121 12.64 -16.36 -3.10
C VAL A 121 13.35 -17.54 -2.44
N ARG A 122 13.28 -17.65 -1.10
CA ARG A 122 13.84 -18.80 -0.37
C ARG A 122 13.25 -20.14 -0.86
N ALA A 123 11.94 -20.18 -1.07
CA ALA A 123 11.24 -21.35 -1.56
C ALA A 123 11.50 -21.66 -3.05
N CYS A 124 12.13 -20.79 -3.83
CA CYS A 124 12.58 -21.12 -5.18
C CYS A 124 14.02 -21.62 -5.22
N LEU A 125 14.84 -21.29 -4.22
CA LEU A 125 16.25 -21.67 -4.14
C LEU A 125 16.51 -23.02 -3.47
N GLN A 126 15.56 -23.51 -2.67
CA GLN A 126 15.59 -24.83 -2.00
C GLN A 126 15.11 -25.95 -2.92
#